data_AF-A0A4P8WIH7-F1
#
_entry.id   AF-A0A4P8WIH7-F1
#
_cell.length_a   1.000
_cell.length_b   1.000
_cell.length_c   1.000
_cell.angle_alpha   90.00
_cell.angle_beta   90.00
_cell.angle_gamma   90.00
#
_symmetry.space_group_name_H-M   'P 1'
#
loop_
_entity.id
_entity.type
_entity.pdbx_description
1 polymer ?
#
loop_
_entity_poly.entity_id
_entity_poly.type
_entity_poly.pdbx_seq_one_letter_code
_entity_poly.pdbx_strand_id
1 'polypeptide(L)'
;MSSNWPVDPDGEEGSEGMRKYDMRIIADKVDEEEDFPMDRDEFVEEYGDYPIRINHETVVALSDIFEYVEPAEFETLVDMHKAVGAAMRAGNFWTYHPQGENPEKKHA
;
A
#
# COMPACT_ATOMS: atom_id res chain seq x y z
N MET A 1 16.58 5.06 14.80
CA MET A 1 17.36 4.29 13.82
C MET A 1 17.22 5.03 12.52
N SER A 2 18.31 5.55 11.95
CA SER A 2 18.26 6.11 10.60
C SER A 2 18.19 4.94 9.62
N SER A 3 17.00 4.39 9.47
CA SER A 3 16.71 3.43 8.41
C SER A 3 16.91 4.14 7.08
N ASN A 4 17.53 3.44 6.12
CA ASN A 4 18.05 3.96 4.86
C ASN A 4 16.94 4.28 3.84
N TRP A 5 15.85 4.89 4.30
CA TRP A 5 14.69 5.24 3.50
C TRP A 5 14.98 6.49 2.65
N PRO A 6 14.37 6.60 1.45
CA PRO A 6 14.49 7.80 0.63
C PRO A 6 13.96 9.06 1.34
N VAL A 7 13.02 8.89 2.27
CA VAL A 7 12.41 9.97 3.07
C VAL A 7 12.22 9.54 4.52
N ASP A 8 12.04 10.50 5.43
CA ASP A 8 11.68 10.20 6.81
C ASP A 8 10.25 9.59 6.84
N PRO A 9 10.08 8.33 7.28
CA PRO A 9 8.76 7.69 7.35
C PRO A 9 7.80 8.42 8.28
N ASP A 10 8.29 9.21 9.25
CA ASP A 10 7.49 10.01 10.18
C ASP A 10 7.42 11.49 9.79
N GLY A 11 8.17 11.88 8.75
CA GLY A 11 8.18 13.22 8.22
C GLY A 11 6.89 13.59 7.46
N GLU A 12 6.86 14.82 6.99
CA GLU A 12 5.71 15.36 6.23
C GLU A 12 5.42 14.52 4.99
N GLU A 13 6.46 14.12 4.27
CA GLU A 13 6.34 13.36 3.03
C GLU A 13 6.00 11.88 3.27
N GLY A 14 6.58 11.24 4.30
CA GLY A 14 6.38 9.82 4.59
C GLY A 14 4.98 9.52 5.12
N SER A 15 4.59 10.16 6.23
CA SER A 15 3.30 9.89 6.89
C SER A 15 2.60 11.12 7.43
N GLU A 16 3.05 12.32 7.07
CA GLU A 16 2.47 13.58 7.53
C GLU A 16 2.43 13.69 9.07
N GLY A 17 3.52 13.26 9.72
CA GLY A 17 3.59 13.17 11.19
C GLY A 17 2.70 12.05 11.76
N MET A 18 2.70 10.87 11.14
CA MET A 18 1.86 9.72 11.51
C MET A 18 0.34 9.98 11.36
N ARG A 19 -0.07 10.86 10.46
CA ARG A 19 -1.48 11.10 10.08
C ARG A 19 -1.93 10.23 8.92
N LYS A 20 -1.00 9.78 8.08
CA LYS A 20 -1.23 8.89 6.93
C LYS A 20 -0.62 7.52 7.19
N TYR A 21 -1.29 6.49 6.70
CA TYR A 21 -0.87 5.09 6.81
C TYR A 21 -1.12 4.38 5.49
N ASP A 22 -0.41 3.28 5.29
CA ASP A 22 -0.67 2.22 4.32
C ASP A 22 -1.22 2.68 2.96
N MET A 23 -2.50 2.42 2.71
CA MET A 23 -3.20 2.68 1.46
C MET A 23 -3.19 4.17 1.13
N ARG A 24 -3.28 5.06 2.13
CA ARG A 24 -3.26 6.50 1.87
C ARG A 24 -1.90 6.96 1.36
N ILE A 25 -0.81 6.39 1.90
CA ILE A 25 0.54 6.73 1.46
C ILE A 25 0.76 6.25 0.01
N ILE A 26 0.30 5.04 -0.31
CA ILE A 26 0.39 4.47 -1.67
C ILE A 26 -0.47 5.29 -2.66
N ALA A 27 -1.69 5.66 -2.26
CA ALA A 27 -2.58 6.46 -3.10
C ALA A 27 -2.04 7.86 -3.42
N ASP A 28 -1.24 8.46 -2.52
CA ASP A 28 -0.62 9.76 -2.74
C ASP A 28 0.54 9.70 -3.77
N LYS A 29 0.92 8.51 -4.26
CA LYS A 29 1.96 8.32 -5.28
C LYS A 29 1.43 8.21 -6.71
N VAL A 30 0.11 8.28 -6.87
CA VAL A 30 -0.53 8.11 -8.18
C VAL A 30 -1.58 9.19 -8.39
N ASP A 31 -1.70 9.65 -9.63
CA ASP A 31 -2.78 10.50 -10.11
C ASP A 31 -3.80 9.64 -10.88
N GLU A 32 -5.08 9.75 -10.52
CA GLU A 32 -6.15 8.92 -11.10
C GLU A 32 -6.40 9.21 -12.59
N GLU A 33 -6.13 10.44 -13.05
CA GLU A 33 -6.38 10.87 -14.43
C GLU A 33 -5.15 10.66 -15.33
N GLU A 34 -3.94 10.76 -14.77
CA GLU A 34 -2.69 10.75 -15.55
C GLU A 34 -1.95 9.40 -15.55
N ASP A 35 -2.02 8.61 -14.45
CA ASP A 35 -1.16 7.43 -14.29
C ASP A 35 -1.84 6.10 -14.66
N PHE A 36 -3.11 6.13 -15.07
CA PHE A 36 -3.87 4.92 -15.42
C PHE A 36 -4.12 4.81 -16.94
N PRO A 37 -3.93 3.63 -17.55
CA PRO A 37 -3.58 2.35 -16.92
C PRO A 37 -2.12 2.29 -16.41
N MET A 38 -1.95 1.71 -15.23
CA MET A 38 -0.68 1.65 -14.49
C MET A 38 -0.03 0.28 -14.62
N ASP A 39 1.27 0.25 -14.93
CA ASP A 39 2.12 -0.95 -14.82
C ASP A 39 2.70 -1.10 -13.40
N ARG A 40 2.56 -2.29 -12.83
CA ARG A 40 3.02 -2.62 -11.47
C ARG A 40 4.54 -2.53 -11.36
N ASP A 41 5.25 -3.07 -12.34
CA ASP A 41 6.69 -3.22 -12.26
C ASP A 41 7.36 -1.86 -12.42
N GLU A 42 6.86 -0.99 -13.31
CA GLU A 42 7.29 0.41 -13.41
C GLU A 42 7.05 1.18 -12.10
N PHE A 43 5.87 1.02 -11.48
CA PHE A 43 5.57 1.65 -10.21
C PHE A 43 6.48 1.18 -9.06
N VAL A 44 6.83 -0.12 -9.03
CA VAL A 44 7.77 -0.68 -8.06
C VAL A 44 9.21 -0.26 -8.36
N GLU A 45 9.61 -0.11 -9.61
CA GLU A 45 10.93 0.42 -9.98
C GLU A 45 11.11 1.86 -9.48
N GLU A 46 10.06 2.69 -9.57
CA GLU A 46 10.11 4.09 -9.12
C GLU A 46 10.01 4.22 -7.59
N TYR A 47 9.05 3.54 -6.96
CA TYR A 47 8.69 3.74 -5.56
C TYR A 47 9.00 2.56 -4.64
N GLY A 48 9.64 1.50 -5.12
CA GLY A 48 9.83 0.25 -4.38
C GLY A 48 10.53 0.40 -3.03
N ASP A 49 11.48 1.34 -2.92
CA ASP A 49 12.19 1.64 -1.66
C ASP A 49 11.45 2.66 -0.78
N TYR A 50 10.29 3.18 -1.21
CA TYR A 50 9.54 4.19 -0.47
C TYR A 50 8.98 3.60 0.84
N PRO A 51 9.14 4.31 1.98
CA PRO A 51 8.67 3.78 3.26
C PRO A 51 7.15 3.87 3.38
N ILE A 52 6.52 2.73 3.62
CA ILE A 52 5.08 2.63 3.91
C ILE A 52 4.88 2.34 5.39
N ARG A 53 4.34 3.32 6.10
CA ARG A 53 3.96 3.17 7.50
C ARG A 53 2.65 2.40 7.61
N ILE A 54 2.72 1.18 8.12
CA ILE A 54 1.55 0.30 8.27
C ILE A 54 0.78 0.63 9.55
N ASN A 55 1.51 0.90 10.63
CA ASN A 55 0.95 1.26 11.93
C ASN A 55 2.00 2.03 12.75
N HIS A 56 1.72 2.28 14.03
CA HIS A 56 2.63 3.01 14.92
C HIS A 56 3.99 2.32 15.16
N GLU A 57 4.11 1.01 14.94
CA GLU A 57 5.32 0.22 15.19
C GLU A 57 6.02 -0.21 13.90
N THR A 58 5.27 -0.35 12.80
CA THR A 58 5.72 -1.06 11.60
C THR A 58 5.83 -0.13 10.39
N VAL A 59 6.98 -0.16 9.74
CA VAL A 59 7.27 0.48 8.45
C VAL A 59 7.92 -0.56 7.55
N VAL A 60 7.46 -0.68 6.31
CA VAL A 60 7.97 -1.62 5.30
C VAL A 60 8.28 -0.86 4.00
N ALA A 61 9.01 -1.48 3.09
CA ALA A 61 9.18 -0.93 1.75
C ALA A 61 7.89 -1.14 0.93
N LEU A 62 7.62 -0.28 -0.05
CA LEU A 62 6.50 -0.48 -0.96
C LEU A 62 6.65 -1.81 -1.73
N SER A 63 7.87 -2.13 -2.16
CA SER A 63 8.20 -3.39 -2.82
C SER A 63 7.79 -4.61 -2.00
N ASP A 64 8.00 -4.62 -0.68
CA ASP A 64 7.60 -5.72 0.21
C ASP A 64 6.09 -6.02 0.11
N ILE A 65 5.25 -4.98 -0.01
CA ILE A 65 3.80 -5.14 -0.17
C ILE A 65 3.48 -5.65 -1.58
N PHE A 66 4.16 -5.11 -2.59
CA PHE A 66 3.92 -5.41 -4.00
C PHE A 66 4.41 -6.81 -4.42
N GLU A 67 5.27 -7.48 -3.63
CA GLU A 67 5.55 -8.92 -3.79
C GLU A 67 4.28 -9.79 -3.74
N TYR A 68 3.24 -9.33 -3.04
CA TYR A 68 1.96 -10.02 -2.90
C TYR A 68 0.88 -9.53 -3.88
N VAL A 69 1.21 -8.58 -4.76
CA VAL A 69 0.30 -8.02 -5.75
C VAL A 69 0.38 -8.84 -7.04
N GLU A 70 -0.67 -9.63 -7.30
CA GLU A 70 -0.70 -10.55 -8.44
C GLU A 70 -0.87 -9.87 -9.82
N PRO A 71 -1.77 -8.89 -10.02
CA PRO A 71 -1.94 -8.26 -11.33
C PRO A 71 -0.71 -7.42 -11.70
N ALA A 72 -0.30 -7.51 -12.96
CA ALA A 72 0.82 -6.71 -13.49
C ALA A 72 0.39 -5.32 -13.97
N GLU A 73 -0.91 -5.11 -14.24
CA GLU A 73 -1.45 -3.85 -14.74
C GLU A 73 -2.79 -3.53 -14.04
N PHE A 74 -3.07 -2.25 -13.86
CA PHE A 74 -4.30 -1.75 -13.26
C PHE A 74 -4.95 -0.71 -14.17
N GLU A 75 -6.23 -0.91 -14.50
CA GLU A 75 -7.00 0.02 -15.31
C GLU A 75 -7.43 1.27 -14.54
N THR A 76 -7.59 1.15 -13.22
CA THR A 76 -8.09 2.23 -12.37
C THR A 76 -7.44 2.22 -11.00
N LEU A 77 -7.48 3.38 -10.34
CA LEU A 77 -7.08 3.54 -8.94
C LEU A 77 -7.79 2.53 -8.03
N VAL A 78 -9.07 2.27 -8.29
CA VAL A 78 -9.89 1.33 -7.51
C VAL A 78 -9.38 -0.11 -7.68
N ASP A 79 -8.96 -0.49 -8.88
CA ASP A 79 -8.43 -1.84 -9.14
C ASP A 79 -7.08 -2.05 -8.46
N MET A 80 -6.19 -1.04 -8.53
CA MET A 80 -4.94 -1.01 -7.76
C MET A 80 -5.22 -1.12 -6.26
N HIS A 81 -6.14 -0.33 -5.72
CA HIS A 81 -6.47 -0.34 -4.29
C HIS A 81 -6.99 -1.70 -3.80
N LYS A 82 -7.82 -2.36 -4.61
CA LYS A 82 -8.32 -3.70 -4.28
C LYS A 82 -7.19 -4.72 -4.26
N ALA A 83 -6.27 -4.66 -5.23
CA ALA A 83 -5.14 -5.57 -5.32
C ALA A 83 -4.16 -5.36 -4.15
N VAL A 84 -3.80 -4.12 -3.83
CA VAL A 84 -2.97 -3.79 -2.66
C VAL A 84 -3.66 -4.22 -1.37
N GLY A 85 -4.97 -3.97 -1.22
CA GLY A 85 -5.72 -4.43 -0.04
C GLY A 85 -5.82 -5.97 0.08
N ALA A 86 -5.73 -6.70 -1.02
CA ALA A 86 -5.60 -8.16 -1.00
C ALA A 86 -4.17 -8.58 -0.60
N ALA A 87 -3.15 -7.94 -1.18
CA ALA A 87 -1.75 -8.14 -0.86
C ALA A 87 -1.44 -7.89 0.63
N MET A 88 -1.95 -6.80 1.20
CA MET A 88 -1.82 -6.47 2.62
C MET A 88 -2.34 -7.58 3.54
N ARG A 89 -3.41 -8.28 3.13
CA ARG A 89 -3.98 -9.43 3.86
C ARG A 89 -3.18 -10.70 3.63
N ALA A 90 -2.75 -10.96 2.39
CA ALA A 90 -1.96 -12.14 2.04
C ALA A 90 -0.58 -12.13 2.71
N GLY A 91 0.08 -10.97 2.75
CA GLY A 91 1.38 -10.77 3.40
C GLY A 91 1.33 -10.53 4.91
N ASN A 92 0.13 -10.58 5.52
CA ASN A 92 -0.06 -10.44 6.97
C ASN A 92 0.54 -9.12 7.54
N PHE A 93 0.43 -8.02 6.78
CA PHE A 93 0.94 -6.71 7.19
C PHE A 93 0.04 -6.03 8.23
N TRP A 94 -1.28 -6.21 8.13
CA TRP A 94 -2.22 -5.69 9.11
C TRP A 94 -2.27 -6.59 10.34
N THR A 95 -2.05 -6.02 11.52
CA THR A 95 -2.11 -6.74 12.79
C THR A 95 -3.54 -7.14 13.18
N TYR A 96 -4.54 -6.41 12.70
CA TYR A 96 -5.94 -6.70 12.91
C TYR A 96 -6.60 -7.18 11.61
N HIS A 97 -7.06 -8.42 11.63
CA HIS A 97 -7.88 -8.99 10.57
C HIS A 97 -9.32 -9.09 11.09
N PRO A 98 -10.24 -8.21 10.69
CA PRO A 98 -11.63 -8.36 11.07
C PRO A 98 -12.18 -9.67 10.50
N GLN A 99 -12.43 -10.65 11.35
CA GLN A 99 -13.34 -11.74 11.03
C GLN A 99 -14.74 -11.16 11.13
N GLY A 100 -15.40 -10.91 10.00
CA GLY A 100 -16.78 -10.43 10.02
C GLY A 100 -17.65 -11.33 10.91
N GLU A 101 -18.67 -10.79 11.58
CA GLU A 101 -19.58 -11.57 12.44
C GLU A 101 -20.24 -12.77 11.70
N ASN A 102 -20.19 -12.81 10.37
CA ASN A 102 -20.57 -13.93 9.53
C ASN A 102 -19.75 -13.93 8.22
N PRO A 103 -18.57 -14.58 8.16
CA PRO A 103 -17.74 -14.60 6.96
C PRO A 103 -18.41 -15.30 5.76
N GLU A 104 -19.46 -16.08 5.99
CA GLU A 104 -20.24 -16.79 4.97
C GLU A 104 -21.43 -15.99 4.42
N LYS A 105 -21.82 -14.86 5.04
CA LYS A 105 -22.91 -14.03 4.51
C LYS A 105 -22.39 -13.14 3.39
N LYS A 106 -22.65 -13.54 2.15
CA LYS A 106 -22.60 -12.63 1.00
C LYS A 106 -23.76 -11.63 1.15
N HIS A 107 -23.44 -10.36 1.44
CA HIS A 107 -24.41 -9.29 1.24
C HIS A 107 -24.64 -9.16 -0.27
N ALA A 108 -25.91 -9.31 -0.67
CA ALA A 108 -26.37 -9.17 -2.04
C ALA A 108 -26.45 -7.70 -2.46
#